data_AF-A0AA37X357-F1
#
_entry.id   AF-A0AA37X357-F1
#
_cell.length_a   1.000
_cell.length_b   1.000
_cell.length_c   1.000
_cell.angle_alpha   90.00
_cell.angle_beta   90.00
_cell.angle_gamma   90.00
#
_symmetry.space_group_name_H-M   'P 1'
#
loop_
_entity.id
_entity.type
_entity.pdbx_description
1 polymer ?
#
loop_
_entity_poly.entity_id
_entity_poly.type
_entity_poly.pdbx_seq_one_letter_code
_entity_poly.pdbx_strand_id
1 'polypeptide(L)'
;MTDGIYTPDEISACQAAMSKPAPIEALMLLASGRVVAHVSDDGRQVFLDTLDGQKIRDRGHKMSIAGAWPLYIAGMIDKNCALSDAGHAILASAAGEPA
;
A
#
# COMPACT_ATOMS: atom_id res chain seq x y z
N MET A 1 22.13 -0.71 -3.47
CA MET A 1 22.07 -2.03 -4.14
C MET A 1 20.67 -2.56 -3.95
N THR A 2 19.78 -2.32 -4.92
CA THR A 2 18.46 -2.96 -4.99
C THR A 2 18.67 -4.35 -5.57
N ASP A 3 19.09 -5.26 -4.70
CA ASP A 3 19.48 -6.63 -5.04
C ASP A 3 18.24 -7.45 -5.38
N GLY A 4 17.95 -7.66 -6.66
CA GLY A 4 17.34 -8.88 -7.20
C GLY A 4 15.96 -9.38 -6.72
N ILE A 5 15.22 -8.69 -5.85
CA ILE A 5 13.96 -9.23 -5.27
C ILE A 5 12.80 -9.25 -6.29
N TYR A 6 12.76 -8.29 -7.21
CA TYR A 6 11.67 -8.12 -8.17
C TYR A 6 12.19 -8.15 -9.61
N THR A 7 11.50 -8.89 -10.47
CA THR A 7 11.80 -8.98 -11.89
C THR A 7 11.52 -7.65 -12.61
N PRO A 8 12.14 -7.41 -13.79
CA PRO A 8 11.84 -6.22 -14.59
C PRO A 8 10.35 -6.09 -14.95
N ASP A 9 9.66 -7.22 -15.15
CA ASP A 9 8.22 -7.24 -15.42
C ASP A 9 7.41 -6.77 -14.20
N GLU A 10 7.78 -7.19 -13.00
CA GLU A 10 7.17 -6.74 -11.75
C GLU A 10 7.38 -5.24 -11.51
N ILE A 11 8.57 -4.72 -11.84
CA ILE A 11 8.86 -3.29 -11.75
C ILE A 11 8.01 -2.52 -12.76
N SER A 12 7.90 -3.00 -14.00
CA SER A 12 7.04 -2.39 -15.03
C SER A 12 5.56 -2.41 -14.63
N ALA A 13 5.07 -3.53 -14.10
CA ALA A 13 3.71 -3.67 -13.58
C ALA A 13 3.46 -2.72 -12.39
N CYS A 14 4.45 -2.57 -11.49
CA CYS A 14 4.39 -1.61 -10.39
C CYS A 14 4.27 -0.18 -10.90
N GLN A 15 5.10 0.22 -11.86
CA GLN A 15 5.04 1.56 -12.47
C GLN A 15 3.69 1.82 -13.14
N ALA A 16 3.19 0.87 -13.93
CA ALA A 16 1.87 0.98 -14.57
C ALA A 16 0.71 1.03 -13.55
N ALA A 17 0.84 0.36 -12.40
CA ALA A 17 -0.14 0.40 -11.34
C ALA A 17 -0.13 1.74 -10.59
N MET A 18 1.04 2.36 -10.38
CA MET A 18 1.19 3.67 -9.73
C MET A 18 0.48 4.81 -10.47
N SER A 19 0.25 4.68 -11.77
CA SER A 19 -0.51 5.66 -12.56
C SER A 19 -2.03 5.55 -12.42
N LYS A 20 -2.55 4.55 -11.67
CA LYS A 20 -3.98 4.34 -11.45
C LYS A 20 -4.43 5.09 -10.18
N PRO A 21 -5.74 5.30 -9.97
CA PRO A 21 -6.24 5.87 -8.71
C PRO A 21 -6.08 4.94 -7.50
N ALA A 22 -6.09 3.61 -7.71
CA ALA A 22 -6.10 2.62 -6.63
C ALA A 22 -4.95 2.75 -5.61
N PRO A 23 -3.67 3.02 -5.99
CA PRO A 23 -2.61 3.27 -5.02
C PRO A 23 -2.85 4.50 -4.14
N ILE A 24 -3.37 5.61 -4.69
CA ILE A 24 -3.67 6.80 -3.87
C ILE A 24 -4.84 6.50 -2.93
N GLU A 25 -5.87 5.81 -3.39
CA GLU A 25 -6.99 5.35 -2.54
C GLU A 25 -6.52 4.42 -1.42
N ALA A 26 -5.62 3.48 -1.72
CA ALA A 26 -5.00 2.61 -0.73
C ALA A 26 -4.17 3.40 0.27
N LEU A 27 -3.40 4.39 -0.18
CA LEU A 27 -2.58 5.23 0.67
C LEU A 27 -3.45 6.06 1.62
N MET A 28 -4.55 6.66 1.13
CA MET A 28 -5.54 7.37 1.94
C MET A 28 -6.20 6.44 2.97
N LEU A 29 -6.56 5.22 2.56
CA LEU A 29 -7.15 4.22 3.44
C LEU A 29 -6.20 3.84 4.58
N LEU A 30 -4.91 3.60 4.28
CA LEU A 30 -3.89 3.30 5.28
C LEU A 30 -3.62 4.50 6.21
N ALA A 31 -3.59 5.71 5.66
CA ALA A 31 -3.40 6.94 6.44
C ALA A 31 -4.57 7.27 7.37
N SER A 32 -5.77 6.76 7.08
CA SER A 32 -6.96 7.03 7.90
C SER A 32 -6.85 6.56 9.35
N GLY A 33 -5.90 5.66 9.66
CA GLY A 33 -5.76 5.03 10.98
C GLY A 33 -6.89 4.07 11.34
N ARG A 34 -7.88 3.89 10.45
CA ARG A 34 -9.01 2.97 10.63
C ARG A 34 -8.67 1.54 10.26
N VAL A 35 -7.53 1.34 9.59
CA VAL A 35 -7.12 0.07 9.01
C VAL A 35 -5.91 -0.50 9.72
N VAL A 36 -5.96 -1.80 9.99
CA VAL A 36 -4.78 -2.62 10.29
C VAL A 36 -4.52 -3.52 9.09
N ALA A 37 -3.36 -3.36 8.48
CA ALA A 37 -2.92 -4.15 7.34
C ALA A 37 -1.50 -4.69 7.58
N HIS A 38 -1.11 -5.69 6.81
CA HIS A 38 0.24 -6.24 6.82
C HIS A 38 0.64 -6.67 5.41
N VAL A 39 1.93 -6.60 5.14
CA VAL A 39 2.50 -7.18 3.94
C VAL A 39 2.62 -8.70 4.12
N SER A 40 2.40 -9.46 3.06
CA SER A 40 2.64 -10.90 3.03
C SER A 40 4.11 -11.24 3.27
N ASP A 41 4.39 -12.45 3.77
CA ASP A 41 5.76 -12.88 4.08
C ASP A 41 6.70 -12.85 2.86
N ASP A 42 6.15 -13.02 1.65
CA ASP A 42 6.88 -12.92 0.38
C ASP A 42 6.98 -11.50 -0.20
N GLY A 43 6.40 -10.49 0.47
CA GLY A 43 6.47 -9.10 0.03
C GLY A 43 5.67 -8.77 -1.23
N ARG A 44 4.73 -9.64 -1.63
CA ARG A 44 4.00 -9.54 -2.92
C ARG A 44 2.55 -9.10 -2.79
N GLN A 45 1.99 -9.10 -1.59
CA GLN A 45 0.61 -8.69 -1.33
C GLN A 45 0.52 -7.88 -0.05
N VAL A 46 -0.49 -7.01 0.02
CA VAL A 46 -0.84 -6.26 1.22
C VAL A 46 -2.25 -6.66 1.63
N PHE A 47 -2.40 -7.21 2.83
CA PHE A 47 -3.65 -7.75 3.33
C PHE A 47 -4.26 -6.85 4.38
N LEU A 48 -5.55 -6.59 4.22
CA LEU A 48 -6.42 -5.98 5.21
C LEU A 48 -6.75 -7.00 6.30
N ASP A 49 -6.39 -6.70 7.54
CA ASP A 49 -6.76 -7.52 8.68
C ASP A 49 -8.02 -6.97 9.36
N THR A 50 -8.01 -5.67 9.66
CA THR A 50 -9.08 -4.99 10.41
C THR A 50 -9.44 -3.65 9.75
N LEU A 51 -10.72 -3.30 9.72
CA LEU A 51 -11.26 -1.99 9.36
C LEU A 51 -12.23 -1.54 10.46
N ASP A 52 -12.02 -0.35 11.02
CA ASP A 52 -12.84 0.20 12.13
C ASP A 52 -12.96 -0.76 13.33
N GLY A 53 -11.87 -1.46 13.66
CA GLY A 53 -11.85 -2.46 14.73
C GLY A 53 -12.54 -3.79 14.39
N GLN A 54 -13.13 -3.93 13.18
CA GLN A 54 -13.76 -5.16 12.72
C GLN A 54 -12.83 -5.97 11.83
N LYS A 55 -12.72 -7.27 12.10
CA LYS A 55 -11.97 -8.19 11.24
C LYS A 55 -12.64 -8.28 9.88
N ILE A 56 -11.90 -7.96 8.83
CA ILE A 56 -12.38 -8.09 7.45
C ILE A 56 -11.89 -9.40 6.88
N ARG A 57 -12.83 -10.26 6.49
CA ARG A 57 -12.56 -11.56 5.86
C ARG A 57 -13.59 -11.79 4.78
N ASP A 58 -13.15 -12.25 3.62
CA ASP A 58 -14.02 -12.78 2.58
C ASP A 58 -13.99 -14.31 2.65
N ARG A 59 -15.11 -14.94 3.01
CA ARG A 59 -15.22 -16.41 3.14
C ARG A 59 -14.13 -17.04 4.03
N GLY A 60 -13.67 -16.31 5.05
CA GLY A 60 -12.60 -16.74 5.96
C GLY A 60 -11.18 -16.38 5.52
N HIS A 61 -11.01 -15.80 4.33
CA HIS A 61 -9.72 -15.38 3.79
C HIS A 61 -9.46 -13.89 4.01
N LYS A 62 -8.19 -13.51 4.21
CA LYS A 62 -7.76 -12.12 4.26
C LYS A 62 -7.96 -11.46 2.90
N MET A 63 -8.39 -10.21 2.89
CA MET A 63 -8.62 -9.46 1.66
C MET A 63 -7.37 -8.65 1.30
N SER A 64 -6.97 -8.66 0.03
CA SER A 64 -5.88 -7.81 -0.45
C SER A 64 -6.36 -6.38 -0.67
N ILE A 65 -5.55 -5.38 -0.30
CA ILE A 65 -5.82 -3.97 -0.62
C ILE A 65 -5.29 -3.70 -2.03
N ALA A 66 -6.20 -3.43 -2.96
CA ALA A 66 -5.84 -3.10 -4.34
C ALA A 66 -4.96 -1.84 -4.37
N GLY A 67 -3.86 -1.85 -5.12
CA GLY A 67 -2.95 -0.71 -5.24
C GLY A 67 -1.99 -0.50 -4.06
N ALA A 68 -2.13 -1.23 -2.95
CA ALA A 68 -1.22 -1.09 -1.81
C ALA A 68 0.15 -1.74 -2.03
N TRP A 69 0.24 -2.82 -2.82
CA TRP A 69 1.53 -3.46 -3.11
C TRP A 69 2.52 -2.52 -3.82
N PRO A 70 2.13 -1.78 -4.88
CA PRO A 70 2.99 -0.75 -5.47
C PRO A 70 3.51 0.30 -4.49
N LEU A 71 2.71 0.70 -3.48
CA LEU A 71 3.16 1.64 -2.44
C LEU A 71 4.27 1.05 -1.59
N TYR A 72 4.19 -0.25 -1.25
CA TYR A 72 5.23 -0.95 -0.51
C TYR A 72 6.52 -1.02 -1.31
N ILE A 73 6.42 -1.38 -2.60
CA ILE A 73 7.58 -1.41 -3.51
C ILE A 73 8.23 -0.03 -3.67
N ALA A 74 7.41 1.02 -3.75
CA ALA A 74 7.87 2.40 -3.85
C ALA A 74 8.46 2.95 -2.53
N GLY A 75 8.43 2.17 -1.43
CA GLY A 75 8.90 2.63 -0.11
C GLY A 75 8.00 3.68 0.54
N MET A 76 6.75 3.80 0.09
CA MET A 76 5.76 4.73 0.65
C MET A 76 5.08 4.16 1.90
N ILE A 77 5.08 2.84 2.05
CA ILE A 77 4.62 2.14 3.24
C ILE A 77 5.61 1.05 3.65
N ASP A 78 5.71 0.76 4.95
CA ASP A 78 6.57 -0.31 5.46
C ASP A 78 5.86 -1.67 5.57
N LYS A 79 6.54 -2.68 6.14
CA LYS A 79 6.00 -4.05 6.33
C LYS A 79 4.74 -4.12 7.23
N ASN A 80 4.59 -3.14 8.13
CA ASN A 80 3.43 -2.96 9.00
C ASN A 80 2.40 -2.01 8.37
N CYS A 81 2.59 -1.64 7.10
CA CYS A 81 1.75 -0.70 6.36
C CYS A 81 1.70 0.71 6.99
N ALA A 82 2.71 1.07 7.79
CA ALA A 82 2.87 2.45 8.26
C ALA A 82 3.43 3.30 7.12
N LEU A 83 2.94 4.53 6.99
CA LEU A 83 3.38 5.45 5.95
C LEU A 83 4.78 5.98 6.24
N SER A 84 5.59 6.10 5.18
CA SER A 84 6.84 6.85 5.22
C SER A 84 6.60 8.34 4.94
N ASP A 85 7.64 9.17 5.15
CA ASP A 85 7.59 10.60 4.82
C ASP A 85 7.18 10.84 3.36
N ALA A 86 7.62 9.97 2.43
CA ALA A 86 7.24 10.03 1.02
C ALA A 86 5.74 9.77 0.82
N GLY A 87 5.17 8.80 1.55
CA GLY A 87 3.73 8.55 1.55
C GLY A 87 2.93 9.74 2.08
N HIS A 88 3.38 10.35 3.17
CA HIS A 88 2.77 11.56 3.73
C HIS A 88 2.83 12.76 2.78
N ALA A 89 3.96 12.99 2.11
CA ALA A 89 4.12 14.08 1.15
C ALA A 89 3.18 13.96 -0.08
N ILE A 90 2.98 12.74 -0.58
CA ILE A 90 2.02 12.45 -1.66
C ILE A 90 0.60 12.79 -1.21
N LEU A 91 0.22 12.40 0.01
CA LEU A 91 -1.10 12.70 0.55
C LEU A 91 -1.35 14.19 0.75
N ALA A 92 -0.37 14.93 1.28
CA ALA A 92 -0.47 16.38 1.45
C ALA A 92 -0.69 17.08 0.09
N SER A 93 0.07 16.64 -0.92
CA SER A 93 -0.07 17.13 -2.30
C SER A 93 -1.44 16.79 -2.90
N ALA A 94 -1.99 15.60 -2.61
CA ALA A 94 -3.30 15.17 -3.09
C ALA A 94 -4.47 15.86 -2.36
N ALA A 95 -4.29 16.24 -1.09
CA ALA A 95 -5.27 16.98 -0.29
C ALA A 95 -5.33 18.48 -0.65
N GLY A 96 -4.41 18.97 -1.49
CA GLY A 96 -4.31 20.38 -1.86
C GLY A 96 -3.68 21.27 -0.78
N GLU A 97 -3.01 20.67 0.21
CA GLU A 97 -2.24 21.40 1.21
C GLU A 97 -0.83 21.67 0.65
N PRO A 98 -0.44 22.94 0.39
CA PRO A 98 0.94 23.24 0.02
C PRO A 98 1.85 22.92 1.21
N ALA A 99 2.96 22.22 0.91
CA ALA A 99 4.05 21.92 1.84
C ALA A 99 4.65 23.18 2.49
#